data_AF-A0A8J3MVJ3-F1
#
_entry.id   AF-A0A8J3MVJ3-F1
#
_cell.length_a   1.000
_cell.length_b   1.000
_cell.length_c   1.000
_cell.angle_alpha   90.00
_cell.angle_beta   90.00
_cell.angle_gamma   90.00
#
_symmetry.space_group_name_H-M   'P 1'
#
loop_
_entity.id
_entity.type
_entity.pdbx_description
1 polymer ?
#
loop_
_entity_poly.entity_id
_entity_poly.type
_entity_poly.pdbx_seq_one_letter_code
_entity_poly.pdbx_strand_id
1 'polypeptide(L)'
;MDEISYATMRERREQQEDLGNLLSMMLATVDEETGQGLSDQELRDEIQTIFIAGHETSANALSWVWYLLSQHPEVEAKLHEEVDCVLGGRVPTMEDLSKLVYTRDDHR
;
A
#
# COMPACT_ATOMS: atom_id res chain seq x y z
N MET A 1 -11.08 2.28 18.86
CA MET A 1 -9.97 2.00 17.92
C MET A 1 -8.68 1.72 18.67
N ASP A 2 -8.45 2.39 19.81
CA ASP A 2 -7.17 2.33 20.51
C ASP A 2 -6.84 0.98 21.16
N GLU A 3 -7.78 0.35 21.87
CA GLU A 3 -7.51 -0.94 22.54
C GLU A 3 -7.22 -2.09 21.57
N ILE A 4 -7.88 -2.11 20.40
CA ILE A 4 -7.71 -3.19 19.41
C ILE A 4 -6.32 -3.12 18.77
N SER A 5 -5.79 -1.91 18.53
CA SER A 5 -4.41 -1.72 18.05
C SER A 5 -3.38 -2.21 19.07
N TYR A 6 -3.54 -1.85 20.35
CA TYR A 6 -2.59 -2.23 21.39
C TYR A 6 -2.60 -3.74 21.68
N ALA A 7 -3.77 -4.38 21.67
CA ALA A 7 -3.90 -5.83 21.84
C ALA A 7 -3.18 -6.59 20.70
N THR A 8 -3.40 -6.15 19.46
CA THR A 8 -2.77 -6.76 18.26
C THR A 8 -1.25 -6.57 18.25
N MET A 9 -0.74 -5.41 18.70
CA MET A 9 0.69 -5.15 18.77
C MET A 9 1.40 -5.97 19.85
N ARG A 10 0.79 -6.10 21.04
CA ARG A 10 1.31 -6.93 22.12
C ARG A 10 1.38 -8.41 21.73
N GLU A 11 0.29 -8.93 21.17
CA GLU A 11 0.22 -10.33 20.73
C GLU A 11 1.27 -10.63 19.66
N ARG A 12 1.55 -9.69 18.75
CA ARG A 12 2.59 -9.84 17.71
C ARG A 12 4.02 -9.72 18.24
N ARG A 13 4.28 -8.91 19.26
CA ARG A 13 5.59 -8.84 19.91
C ARG A 13 5.96 -10.16 20.60
N GLU A 14 4.99 -10.84 21.20
CA GLU A 14 5.21 -12.13 21.86
C GLU A 14 5.39 -13.30 20.89
N GLN A 15 4.79 -13.22 19.70
CA GLN A 15 4.83 -14.31 18.71
C GLN A 15 6.06 -14.26 17.78
N GLN A 16 6.79 -13.14 17.71
CA GLN A 16 7.93 -12.95 16.78
C GLN A 16 7.60 -13.37 15.33
N GLU A 17 6.32 -13.25 14.92
CA GLU A 17 5.92 -13.58 13.56
C GLU A 17 6.33 -12.45 12.61
N ASP A 18 7.35 -12.72 11.81
CA ASP A 18 7.67 -11.93 10.63
C ASP A 18 6.63 -12.22 9.55
N LEU A 19 5.68 -11.29 9.39
CA LEU A 19 4.63 -11.35 8.38
C LEU A 19 5.05 -10.64 7.09
N GLY A 20 6.30 -10.18 6.97
CA GLY A 20 6.80 -9.46 5.79
C GLY A 20 6.05 -8.15 5.49
N ASN A 21 5.39 -7.55 6.48
CA ASN A 21 4.62 -6.32 6.33
C ASN A 21 5.28 -5.15 7.08
N LEU A 22 4.85 -3.93 6.74
CA LEU A 22 5.41 -2.70 7.30
C LEU A 22 5.40 -2.67 8.84
N LEU A 23 4.33 -3.18 9.47
CA LEU A 23 4.24 -3.25 10.93
C LEU A 23 5.30 -4.18 11.54
N SER A 24 5.52 -5.36 10.95
CA SER A 24 6.59 -6.27 11.36
C SER A 24 7.98 -5.64 11.18
N MET A 25 8.20 -4.92 10.07
CA MET A 25 9.46 -4.19 9.86
C MET A 25 9.69 -3.11 10.91
N MET A 26 8.69 -2.29 11.22
CA MET A 26 8.80 -1.23 12.23
C MET A 26 8.99 -1.79 13.64
N LEU A 27 8.37 -2.93 13.96
CA LEU A 27 8.58 -3.64 15.23
C LEU A 27 10.00 -4.20 15.38
N ALA A 28 10.65 -4.55 14.26
CA ALA A 28 12.03 -5.02 14.23
C ALA A 28 13.07 -3.89 14.22
N THR A 29 12.65 -2.64 13.98
CA THR A 29 13.54 -1.48 13.98
C THR A 29 14.02 -1.15 15.39
N VAL A 30 15.33 -0.97 15.52
CA VAL A 30 16.01 -0.57 16.75
C VAL A 30 16.83 0.68 16.45
N ASP A 31 16.74 1.67 17.33
CA ASP A 31 17.54 2.88 17.26
C ASP A 31 19.03 2.57 17.54
N GLU A 32 19.91 3.02 16.65
CA GLU A 32 21.34 2.68 16.69
C GLU A 32 22.11 3.37 17.85
N GLU A 33 21.61 4.51 18.35
CA GLU A 33 22.27 5.27 19.42
C GLU A 33 21.84 4.80 20.81
N THR A 34 20.57 4.45 20.97
CA THR A 34 19.96 4.09 22.26
C THR A 34 19.77 2.58 22.43
N GLY A 35 19.80 1.81 21.33
CA GLY A 35 19.54 0.38 21.32
C GLY A 35 18.09 0.01 21.64
N GLN A 36 17.16 0.97 21.62
CA GLN A 36 15.75 0.77 21.95
C GLN A 36 14.89 0.69 20.68
N GLY A 37 13.88 -0.19 20.69
CA GLY A 37 12.86 -0.21 19.65
C GLY A 37 11.74 0.80 19.94
N LEU A 38 10.91 1.08 18.94
CA LEU A 38 9.77 1.98 19.07
C LEU A 38 8.84 1.56 20.22
N SER A 39 8.35 2.52 20.99
CA SER A 39 7.24 2.30 21.91
C SER A 39 5.93 2.06 21.15
N ASP A 40 4.94 1.45 21.81
CA ASP A 40 3.63 1.19 21.20
C ASP A 40 2.93 2.49 20.76
N GLN A 41 3.22 3.61 21.44
CA GLN A 41 2.68 4.92 21.11
C GLN A 41 3.35 5.50 19.87
N GLU A 42 4.68 5.48 19.80
CA GLU A 42 5.42 5.94 18.61
C GLU A 42 5.07 5.10 17.38
N LEU A 43 4.96 3.77 17.54
CA LEU A 43 4.58 2.87 16.47
C LEU A 43 3.18 3.21 15.91
N ARG A 44 2.22 3.51 16.79
CA ARG A 44 0.88 3.96 16.40
C ARG A 44 0.93 5.28 15.65
N ASP A 45 1.66 6.26 16.19
CA ASP A 45 1.71 7.61 15.62
C ASP A 45 2.34 7.59 14.23
N GLU A 46 3.36 6.77 14.02
CA GLU A 46 4.00 6.56 12.72
C GLU A 46 3.08 5.84 11.72
N ILE A 47 2.38 4.78 12.14
CA ILE A 47 1.41 4.08 11.28
C ILE A 47 0.28 5.02 10.86
N GLN A 48 -0.23 5.83 11.78
CA GLN A 48 -1.28 6.79 11.49
C GLN A 48 -0.78 7.86 10.52
N THR A 49 0.44 8.36 10.70
CA THR A 49 1.07 9.33 9.82
C THR A 49 1.19 8.79 8.40
N ILE A 50 1.73 7.57 8.22
CA ILE A 50 1.87 6.92 6.92
C ILE A 50 0.51 6.67 6.28
N PHE A 51 -0.48 6.20 7.07
CA PHE A 51 -1.82 5.91 6.56
C PHE A 51 -2.51 7.17 6.03
N ILE A 52 -2.47 8.27 6.77
CA ILE A 52 -3.07 9.54 6.35
C ILE A 52 -2.36 10.08 5.12
N ALA A 53 -1.01 10.10 5.15
CA ALA A 53 -0.21 10.59 4.03
C ALA A 53 -0.49 9.82 2.73
N GLY A 54 -0.63 8.49 2.80
CA GLY A 54 -0.90 7.64 1.64
C GLY A 54 -2.37 7.63 1.20
N HIS A 55 -3.31 7.65 2.13
CA HIS A 55 -4.73 7.49 1.83
C HIS A 55 -5.30 8.70 1.09
N GLU A 56 -5.10 9.92 1.59
CA GLU A 56 -5.67 11.12 0.98
C GLU A 56 -5.05 11.41 -0.39
N THR A 57 -3.73 11.25 -0.51
CA THR A 57 -3.00 11.49 -1.77
C THR A 57 -3.36 10.47 -2.85
N SER A 58 -3.38 9.18 -2.51
CA SER A 58 -3.70 8.10 -3.47
C SER A 58 -5.17 8.14 -3.88
N ALA A 59 -6.10 8.38 -2.95
CA ALA A 59 -7.52 8.50 -3.27
C ALA A 59 -7.81 9.69 -4.18
N ASN A 60 -7.17 10.84 -3.92
CA ASN A 60 -7.28 12.01 -4.78
C ASN A 60 -6.67 11.74 -6.17
N ALA A 61 -5.48 11.15 -6.25
CA ALA A 61 -4.86 10.78 -7.51
C ALA A 61 -5.75 9.84 -8.33
N LEU A 62 -6.31 8.80 -7.71
CA LEU A 62 -7.20 7.86 -8.37
C LEU A 62 -8.51 8.53 -8.84
N SER A 63 -9.03 9.48 -8.07
CA SER A 63 -10.19 10.27 -8.47
C SER A 63 -9.91 11.08 -9.75
N TRP A 64 -8.73 11.68 -9.86
CA TRP A 64 -8.30 12.37 -11.08
C TRP A 64 -8.08 11.41 -12.25
N VAL A 65 -7.52 10.23 -12.01
CA VAL A 65 -7.36 9.19 -13.04
C VAL A 65 -8.72 8.83 -13.64
N TRP A 66 -9.71 8.51 -12.81
CA TRP A 66 -11.07 8.19 -13.30
C TRP A 66 -11.72 9.35 -14.02
N TYR A 67 -11.55 10.58 -13.50
CA TYR A 67 -12.03 11.77 -14.18
C TYR A 67 -11.42 11.91 -15.58
N LEU A 68 -10.10 11.81 -15.70
CA LEU A 68 -9.40 11.92 -16.99
C LEU A 68 -9.80 10.79 -17.96
N LEU A 69 -9.89 9.55 -17.49
CA LEU A 69 -10.36 8.42 -18.31
C LEU A 69 -11.76 8.68 -18.88
N SER A 70 -12.68 9.23 -18.05
CA SER A 70 -14.03 9.58 -18.51
C SER A 70 -14.06 10.66 -19.59
N GLN A 71 -13.01 11.49 -19.68
CA GLN A 71 -12.88 12.53 -20.70
C GLN A 71 -12.13 12.04 -21.96
N HIS A 72 -11.48 10.87 -21.89
CA HIS A 72 -10.63 10.31 -22.95
C HIS A 72 -11.00 8.85 -23.24
N PRO A 73 -12.13 8.58 -23.94
CA PRO A 73 -12.59 7.23 -24.23
C PRO A 73 -11.57 6.36 -24.97
N GLU A 74 -10.70 6.98 -25.77
CA GLU A 74 -9.62 6.31 -26.48
C GLU A 74 -8.51 5.79 -25.55
N VAL A 75 -8.26 6.47 -24.42
CA VAL A 75 -7.31 6.06 -23.39
C VAL A 75 -7.94 4.98 -22.52
N GLU A 76 -9.21 5.15 -22.14
CA GLU A 76 -10.01 4.14 -21.42
C GLU A 76 -10.06 2.82 -22.20
N ALA A 77 -10.35 2.86 -23.52
CA ALA A 77 -10.39 1.66 -24.34
C ALA A 77 -9.06 0.90 -24.37
N LYS A 78 -7.93 1.61 -24.45
CA LYS A 78 -6.58 0.99 -24.42
C LYS A 78 -6.26 0.38 -23.07
N LEU A 79 -6.66 1.04 -21.98
CA LEU A 79 -6.51 0.51 -20.62
C LEU A 79 -7.28 -0.80 -20.47
N HIS A 80 -8.54 -0.83 -20.90
CA HIS A 80 -9.35 -2.05 -20.87
C HIS A 80 -8.77 -3.16 -21.76
N GLU A 81 -8.31 -2.82 -22.96
CA GLU A 81 -7.66 -3.79 -23.86
C GLU A 81 -6.44 -4.45 -23.21
N GLU A 82 -5.58 -3.67 -22.54
CA GLU A 82 -4.43 -4.22 -21.82
C GLU A 82 -4.87 -5.15 -20.68
N VAL A 83 -5.80 -4.69 -19.85
CA VAL A 83 -6.31 -5.46 -18.71
C VAL A 83 -6.93 -6.78 -19.17
N ASP A 84 -7.76 -6.74 -20.21
CA ASP A 84 -8.40 -7.93 -20.77
C ASP A 84 -7.38 -8.89 -21.40
N CYS A 85 -6.36 -8.37 -22.07
CA CYS A 85 -5.29 -9.17 -22.67
C CYS A 85 -4.43 -9.88 -21.60
N VAL A 86 -4.05 -9.17 -20.53
CA VAL A 86 -3.14 -9.69 -19.49
C VAL A 86 -3.85 -10.58 -18.48
N LEU A 87 -5.09 -10.23 -18.12
CA LEU A 87 -5.84 -10.93 -17.07
C LEU A 87 -6.86 -11.91 -17.62
N GLY A 88 -7.48 -11.65 -18.77
CA GLY A 88 -8.53 -12.52 -19.31
C GLY A 88 -9.68 -12.78 -18.33
N GLY A 89 -10.01 -11.79 -17.48
CA GLY A 89 -11.06 -11.86 -16.47
C GLY A 89 -10.70 -12.56 -15.15
N ARG A 90 -9.44 -13.01 -14.96
CA ARG A 90 -9.00 -13.55 -13.66
C ARG A 90 -8.65 -12.44 -12.67
N VAL A 91 -8.61 -12.80 -11.39
CA VAL A 91 -8.12 -11.89 -10.33
C VAL A 91 -6.63 -11.58 -10.57
N PRO A 92 -6.22 -10.30 -10.60
CA PRO A 92 -4.82 -9.93 -10.77
C PRO A 92 -3.92 -10.45 -9.65
N THR A 93 -2.69 -10.79 -9.98
CA THR A 93 -1.61 -11.14 -9.05
C THR A 93 -0.44 -10.16 -9.15
N MET A 94 0.47 -10.18 -8.18
CA MET A 94 1.65 -9.29 -8.21
C MET A 94 2.53 -9.50 -9.45
N GLU A 95 2.58 -10.71 -10.01
CA GLU A 95 3.35 -11.01 -11.22
C GLU A 95 2.81 -10.27 -12.46
N ASP A 96 1.53 -9.92 -12.46
CA ASP A 96 0.85 -9.29 -13.60
C ASP A 96 1.14 -7.79 -13.70
N LEU A 97 1.53 -7.15 -12.59
CA LEU A 97 1.96 -5.76 -12.60
C LEU A 97 3.14 -5.53 -13.54
N SER A 98 3.97 -6.55 -13.79
CA SER A 98 5.06 -6.45 -14.77
C SER A 98 4.56 -6.37 -16.23
N LYS A 99 3.34 -6.83 -16.49
CA LYS A 99 2.74 -6.98 -17.82
C LYS A 99 1.73 -5.88 -18.16
N LEU A 100 1.25 -5.15 -17.14
CA LEU A 100 0.38 -3.97 -17.30
C LEU A 100 1.23 -2.73 -17.60
N VAL A 101 1.86 -2.68 -18.78
CA VAL A 101 2.83 -1.66 -19.17
C VAL A 101 2.16 -0.31 -19.35
N TYR A 102 1.07 -0.24 -20.10
CA TYR A 102 0.31 0.97 -20.37
C TYR A 102 -0.28 1.57 -19.09
N THR A 103 -0.81 0.72 -18.21
CA THR A 103 -1.33 1.14 -16.90
C THR A 103 -0.22 1.68 -15.98
N ARG A 104 0.99 1.13 -16.08
CA ARG A 104 2.15 1.57 -15.30
C ARG A 104 2.88 2.76 -15.90
N ASP A 105 2.66 3.08 -17.17
CA ASP A 105 3.61 3.86 -17.94
C ASP A 105 3.87 5.23 -17.29
N ASP A 106 5.05 5.25 -16.65
CA ASP A 106 5.86 6.38 -16.20
C ASP A 106 6.44 7.05 -17.46
N HIS A 107 5.57 7.61 -18.30
CA HIS A 107 5.99 8.49 -19.37
C HIS A 107 6.44 9.83 -18.75
N ARG A 108 7.72 9.89 -18.38
CA ARG A 108 8.48 11.13 -18.43
C ARG A 108 8.78 11.54 -19.86
#